data_AF-A0A8R2B9A5-F1
#
_entry.id   AF-A0A8R2B9A5-F1
#
_cell.length_a   1.000
_cell.length_b   1.000
_cell.length_c   1.000
_cell.angle_alpha   90.00
_cell.angle_beta   90.00
_cell.angle_gamma   90.00
#
_symmetry.space_group_name_H-M   'P 1'
#
loop_
_entity.id
_entity.type
_entity.pdbx_description
1 polymer ?
#
loop_
_entity_poly.entity_id
_entity_poly.type
_entity_poly.pdbx_seq_one_letter_code
_entity_poly.pdbx_strand_id
1 'polypeptide(L)'
;MFLKVGRVLDVRWVASSSRAVKVVWKMYECLCNHFSSASSDPNRDSKTRAKYSGLRKRLASPEFLLDLGLMCDCLNELSVLSNILQKRSLSLIQAQQHINRSVRVLISFKDLKGEYLTKATNATNDMTFKNIRLEKNSKLININHHQFLTSLVDNLKARLLDNEQDLSILQDMQIIDVSEWPKDINYNNIRYGEYEIKRLCKRFQVNKNDAINGFRQIIDDQTVSFKKVMPEFYNLIQTFPCSTAECERGFSLMNNICTKLRSTLTIKHLASLMFLNVNGPPLDEWELTNYVSSWLVNHKTAEDTRTKKNVNREPETREEKKSLWKIL
;
A
#
# COMPACT_ATOMS: atom_id res chain seq x y z
N MET A 1 -9.62 -26.44 5.99
CA MET A 1 -8.63 -25.52 6.58
C MET A 1 -9.17 -24.10 6.48
N PHE A 2 -9.39 -23.38 7.60
CA PHE A 2 -9.83 -21.98 7.57
C PHE A 2 -8.63 -21.08 7.23
N LEU A 3 -8.70 -20.32 6.14
CA LEU A 3 -7.73 -19.25 5.90
C LEU A 3 -8.01 -18.08 6.87
N LYS A 4 -6.96 -17.41 7.33
CA LYS A 4 -7.10 -16.24 8.20
C LYS A 4 -7.78 -15.10 7.43
N VAL A 5 -9.00 -14.74 7.82
CA VAL A 5 -9.67 -13.53 7.31
C VAL A 5 -8.92 -12.32 7.90
N GLY A 6 -8.34 -11.50 7.02
CA GLY A 6 -7.71 -10.24 7.42
C GLY A 6 -8.73 -9.26 7.98
N ARG A 7 -8.29 -8.33 8.85
CA ARG A 7 -9.16 -7.24 9.32
C ARG A 7 -9.38 -6.25 8.18
N VAL A 8 -10.65 -5.96 7.87
CA VAL A 8 -11.06 -5.09 6.73
C VAL A 8 -10.77 -3.61 6.99
N LEU A 9 -10.70 -3.17 8.26
CA LEU A 9 -10.63 -1.74 8.62
C LEU A 9 -9.44 -1.35 9.51
N ASP A 10 -8.70 -2.31 10.07
CA ASP A 10 -7.55 -1.98 10.95
C ASP A 10 -6.31 -1.59 10.18
N VAL A 11 -6.14 -2.15 8.99
CA VAL A 11 -5.05 -1.86 8.08
C VAL A 11 -5.65 -1.04 6.96
N ARG A 12 -5.35 0.26 6.90
CA ARG A 12 -5.94 1.28 5.99
C ARG A 12 -5.61 1.06 4.49
N TRP A 13 -5.22 -0.16 4.10
CA TRP A 13 -4.76 -0.48 2.77
C TRP A 13 -5.82 -1.26 2.01
N VAL A 14 -6.14 -0.80 0.81
CA VAL A 14 -7.11 -1.45 -0.10
C VAL A 14 -6.73 -2.91 -0.38
N ALA A 15 -5.43 -3.23 -0.43
CA ALA A 15 -4.94 -4.60 -0.58
C ALA A 15 -5.34 -5.52 0.59
N SER A 16 -5.42 -5.00 1.82
CA SER A 16 -5.91 -5.77 2.98
C SER A 16 -7.38 -6.11 2.83
N SER A 17 -8.20 -5.12 2.45
CA SER A 17 -9.63 -5.31 2.19
C SER A 17 -9.87 -6.29 1.04
N SER A 18 -9.11 -6.16 -0.05
CA SER A 18 -9.15 -7.10 -1.19
C SER A 18 -8.85 -8.53 -0.75
N ARG A 19 -7.82 -8.74 0.07
CA ARG A 19 -7.47 -10.05 0.62
C ARG A 19 -8.59 -10.61 1.50
N ALA A 20 -9.16 -9.80 2.39
CA ALA A 20 -10.24 -10.23 3.28
C ALA A 20 -11.49 -10.66 2.50
N VAL A 21 -11.93 -9.85 1.53
CA VAL A 21 -13.10 -10.15 0.69
C VAL A 21 -12.87 -11.40 -0.16
N LYS A 22 -11.67 -11.55 -0.76
CA LYS A 22 -11.29 -12.77 -1.50
C LYS A 22 -11.26 -14.01 -0.61
N VAL A 23 -10.86 -13.89 0.66
CA VAL A 23 -10.91 -15.01 1.61
C VAL A 23 -12.37 -15.42 1.89
N VAL A 24 -13.27 -14.45 2.11
CA VAL A 24 -14.71 -14.74 2.27
C VAL A 24 -15.26 -15.43 1.03
N TRP A 25 -14.93 -14.93 -0.16
CA TRP A 25 -15.30 -15.58 -1.42
C TRP A 25 -14.79 -17.02 -1.50
N LYS A 26 -13.51 -17.25 -1.21
CA LYS A 26 -12.89 -18.59 -1.26
C LYS A 26 -13.51 -19.55 -0.26
N MET A 27 -13.72 -19.11 0.98
CA MET A 27 -14.19 -19.92 2.10
C MET A 27 -15.70 -19.95 2.27
N TYR A 28 -16.45 -19.44 1.29
CA TYR A 28 -17.89 -19.26 1.37
C TYR A 28 -18.64 -20.50 1.90
N GLU A 29 -18.40 -21.67 1.30
CA GLU A 29 -19.01 -22.94 1.71
C GLU A 29 -18.66 -23.31 3.16
N CYS A 30 -17.38 -23.25 3.51
CA CYS A 30 -16.91 -23.54 4.87
C CYS A 30 -17.53 -22.59 5.90
N LEU A 31 -17.66 -21.30 5.58
CA LEU A 31 -18.28 -20.30 6.46
C LEU A 31 -19.77 -20.58 6.64
N CYS A 32 -20.49 -20.88 5.55
CA CYS A 32 -21.89 -21.28 5.60
C CYS A 32 -22.10 -22.53 6.48
N ASN A 33 -21.28 -23.57 6.28
CA ASN A 33 -21.39 -24.81 7.05
C ASN A 33 -21.04 -24.61 8.53
N HIS A 34 -20.03 -23.78 8.82
CA HIS A 34 -19.68 -23.40 10.18
C HIS A 34 -20.81 -22.65 10.88
N PHE A 35 -21.41 -21.64 10.23
CA PHE A 35 -22.51 -20.89 10.80
C PHE A 35 -23.76 -21.75 10.99
N SER A 36 -24.06 -22.67 10.07
CA SER A 36 -25.11 -23.67 10.25
C SER A 36 -24.86 -24.53 11.48
N SER A 37 -23.67 -25.12 11.59
CA SER A 37 -23.29 -25.99 12.72
C SER A 37 -23.34 -25.23 14.06
N ALA A 38 -22.78 -24.03 14.12
CA ALA A 38 -22.77 -23.20 15.33
C ALA A 38 -24.16 -22.67 15.71
N SER A 39 -25.09 -22.57 14.77
CA SER A 39 -26.48 -22.17 15.06
C SER A 39 -27.31 -23.30 15.70
N SER A 40 -26.91 -24.56 15.46
CA SER A 40 -27.59 -25.76 15.99
C SER A 40 -26.87 -26.38 17.20
N ASP A 41 -25.72 -25.83 17.61
CA ASP A 41 -24.90 -26.33 18.71
C ASP A 41 -25.59 -26.11 20.07
N PRO A 42 -26.03 -27.17 20.78
CA PRO A 42 -26.77 -27.04 22.03
C PRO A 42 -25.93 -26.45 23.16
N ASN A 43 -24.59 -26.52 23.07
CA ASN A 43 -23.68 -25.99 24.08
C ASN A 43 -23.54 -24.46 24.05
N ARG A 44 -24.07 -23.80 23.01
CA ARG A 44 -24.05 -22.33 22.87
C ARG A 44 -25.33 -21.74 23.40
N ASP A 45 -25.26 -20.55 23.97
CA ASP A 45 -26.46 -19.83 24.40
C ASP A 45 -27.38 -19.45 23.22
N SER A 46 -28.66 -19.21 23.52
CA SER A 46 -29.69 -18.93 22.52
C SER A 46 -29.38 -17.69 21.67
N LYS A 47 -28.77 -16.66 22.27
CA LYS A 47 -28.41 -15.41 21.57
C LYS A 47 -27.27 -15.64 20.59
N THR A 48 -26.25 -16.40 20.97
CA THR A 48 -25.15 -16.80 20.09
C THR A 48 -25.65 -17.67 18.93
N ARG A 49 -26.51 -18.65 19.19
CA ARG A 49 -27.13 -19.47 18.13
C ARG A 49 -27.93 -18.63 17.14
N ALA A 50 -28.76 -17.71 17.65
CA ALA A 50 -29.53 -16.78 16.82
C ALA A 50 -28.62 -15.89 15.96
N LYS A 51 -27.50 -15.41 16.50
CA LYS A 51 -26.50 -14.64 15.76
C LYS A 51 -25.92 -15.44 14.59
N TYR A 52 -25.49 -16.68 14.82
CA TYR A 52 -24.97 -17.54 13.75
C TYR A 52 -26.01 -17.87 12.69
N SER A 53 -27.27 -18.12 13.10
CA SER A 53 -28.38 -18.29 12.17
C SER A 53 -28.57 -17.06 11.29
N GLY A 54 -28.55 -15.86 11.88
CA GLY A 54 -28.63 -14.60 11.14
C GLY A 54 -27.47 -14.39 10.16
N LEU A 55 -26.24 -14.70 10.58
CA LEU A 55 -25.04 -14.64 9.72
C LEU A 55 -25.13 -15.62 8.55
N ARG A 56 -25.61 -16.85 8.78
CA ARG A 56 -25.84 -17.84 7.72
C ARG A 56 -26.87 -17.36 6.70
N LYS A 57 -28.01 -16.83 7.17
CA LYS A 57 -29.06 -16.27 6.32
C LYS A 57 -28.59 -15.05 5.51
N ARG A 58 -27.70 -14.25 6.08
CA ARG A 58 -27.08 -13.12 5.36
C ARG A 58 -26.08 -13.60 4.31
N LEU A 59 -25.17 -14.51 4.68
CA LEU A 59 -24.12 -14.99 3.78
C LEU A 59 -24.70 -15.74 2.58
N ALA A 60 -25.74 -16.55 2.80
CA ALA A 60 -26.42 -17.34 1.77
C ALA A 60 -27.57 -16.62 1.08
N SER A 61 -27.59 -15.30 1.14
CA SER A 61 -28.55 -14.52 0.38
C SER A 61 -27.98 -14.16 -1.00
N PRO A 62 -28.80 -14.17 -2.07
CA PRO A 62 -28.39 -13.67 -3.37
C PRO A 62 -27.87 -12.23 -3.32
N GLU A 63 -28.54 -11.40 -2.50
CA GLU A 63 -28.21 -9.98 -2.35
C GLU A 63 -26.76 -9.81 -1.86
N PHE A 64 -26.37 -10.53 -0.81
CA PHE A 64 -25.01 -10.50 -0.30
C PHE A 64 -23.99 -11.07 -1.29
N LEU A 65 -24.33 -12.14 -2.01
CA LEU A 65 -23.40 -12.77 -2.96
C LEU A 65 -23.07 -11.84 -4.13
N LEU A 66 -24.07 -11.11 -4.65
CA LEU A 66 -23.89 -10.11 -5.69
C LEU A 66 -22.99 -8.95 -5.21
N ASP A 67 -23.27 -8.40 -4.03
CA ASP A 67 -22.45 -7.33 -3.44
C ASP A 67 -21.01 -7.83 -3.17
N LEU A 68 -20.84 -9.07 -2.70
CA LEU A 68 -19.53 -9.69 -2.50
C LEU A 68 -18.76 -9.82 -3.83
N GLY A 69 -19.45 -10.20 -4.91
CA GLY A 69 -18.87 -10.30 -6.25
C GLY A 69 -18.39 -8.94 -6.75
N LEU A 70 -19.25 -7.91 -6.67
CA LEU A 70 -18.90 -6.52 -7.03
C LEU A 70 -17.68 -6.03 -6.24
N MET A 71 -17.66 -6.27 -4.93
CA MET A 71 -16.55 -5.87 -4.06
C MET A 71 -15.26 -6.61 -4.40
N CYS A 72 -15.33 -7.89 -4.77
CA CYS A 72 -14.14 -8.64 -5.23
C CYS A 72 -13.54 -8.02 -6.49
N ASP A 73 -14.36 -7.69 -7.49
CA ASP A 73 -13.89 -7.10 -8.75
C ASP A 73 -13.27 -5.72 -8.53
N CYS A 74 -13.98 -4.82 -7.82
CA CYS A 74 -13.52 -3.45 -7.58
C CYS A 74 -12.25 -3.41 -6.71
N LEU A 75 -12.23 -4.17 -5.60
CA LEU A 75 -11.06 -4.20 -4.72
C LEU A 75 -9.87 -4.92 -5.35
N ASN A 76 -10.09 -5.82 -6.31
CA ASN A 76 -9.00 -6.42 -7.07
C ASN A 76 -8.29 -5.37 -7.90
N GLU A 77 -9.02 -4.60 -8.70
CA GLU A 77 -8.46 -3.53 -9.54
C GLU A 77 -7.75 -2.47 -8.69
N LEU A 78 -8.40 -1.98 -7.65
CA LEU A 78 -7.80 -0.98 -6.75
C LEU A 78 -6.57 -1.51 -6.00
N SER A 79 -6.53 -2.80 -5.68
CA SER A 79 -5.35 -3.40 -5.05
C SER A 79 -4.16 -3.47 -6.00
N VAL A 80 -4.40 -3.75 -7.29
CA VAL A 80 -3.35 -3.74 -8.32
C VAL A 80 -2.81 -2.32 -8.48
N LEU A 81 -3.71 -1.34 -8.65
CA LEU A 81 -3.33 0.07 -8.73
C LEU A 81 -2.54 0.52 -7.50
N SER A 82 -3.04 0.23 -6.29
CA SER A 82 -2.37 0.62 -5.05
C SER A 82 -0.95 0.06 -4.94
N ASN A 83 -0.73 -1.20 -5.31
CA ASN A 83 0.61 -1.79 -5.29
C ASN A 83 1.56 -1.13 -6.31
N ILE A 84 1.04 -0.72 -7.46
CA ILE A 84 1.82 0.04 -8.46
C ILE A 84 2.20 1.41 -7.91
N LEU A 85 1.22 2.15 -7.36
CA LEU A 85 1.41 3.50 -6.78
C LEU A 85 2.37 3.53 -5.57
N GLN A 86 2.63 2.38 -4.96
CA GLN A 86 3.58 2.23 -3.86
C GLN A 86 5.03 2.04 -4.31
N LYS A 87 5.30 1.80 -5.60
CA LYS A 87 6.68 1.57 -6.09
C LYS A 87 7.52 2.84 -5.93
N ARG A 88 8.76 2.68 -5.41
CA ARG A 88 9.73 3.78 -5.22
C ARG A 88 10.18 4.42 -6.52
N SER A 89 10.20 3.64 -7.60
CA SER A 89 10.67 4.07 -8.92
C SER A 89 9.55 4.61 -9.82
N LEU A 90 8.35 4.84 -9.28
CA LEU A 90 7.20 5.27 -10.08
C LEU A 90 7.27 6.78 -10.34
N SER A 91 7.22 7.18 -11.61
CA SER A 91 7.11 8.60 -11.97
C SER A 91 5.67 9.09 -11.90
N LEU A 92 5.50 10.41 -11.79
CA LEU A 92 4.17 11.04 -11.78
C LEU A 92 3.36 10.72 -13.04
N ILE A 93 4.02 10.68 -14.20
CA ILE A 93 3.40 10.35 -15.50
C ILE A 93 2.88 8.91 -15.47
N GLN A 94 3.70 7.96 -15.02
CA GLN A 94 3.31 6.56 -14.90
C GLN A 94 2.16 6.39 -13.91
N ALA A 95 2.20 7.09 -12.77
CA ALA A 95 1.12 7.08 -11.79
C ALA A 95 -0.20 7.53 -12.42
N GLN A 96 -0.20 8.65 -13.14
CA GLN A 96 -1.37 9.16 -13.86
C GLN A 96 -1.89 8.16 -14.90
N GLN A 97 -1.02 7.57 -15.71
CA GLN A 97 -1.40 6.55 -16.70
C GLN A 97 -2.06 5.33 -16.05
N HIS A 98 -1.52 4.87 -14.92
CA HIS A 98 -2.07 3.75 -14.17
C HIS A 98 -3.44 4.08 -13.56
N ILE A 99 -3.63 5.25 -12.96
CA ILE A 99 -4.94 5.66 -12.42
C ILE A 99 -5.96 5.78 -13.55
N ASN A 100 -5.61 6.43 -14.67
CA ASN A 100 -6.47 6.54 -15.85
C ASN A 100 -6.88 5.17 -16.39
N ARG A 101 -5.94 4.21 -16.44
CA ARG A 101 -6.23 2.83 -16.84
C ARG A 101 -7.25 2.19 -15.90
N SER A 102 -7.03 2.26 -14.58
CA SER A 102 -7.95 1.71 -13.59
C SER A 102 -9.33 2.38 -13.62
N VAL A 103 -9.40 3.69 -13.86
CA VAL A 103 -10.66 4.41 -14.09
C VAL A 103 -11.42 3.81 -15.28
N ARG A 104 -10.76 3.59 -16.42
CA ARG A 104 -11.40 2.96 -17.59
C ARG A 104 -11.90 1.54 -17.30
N VAL A 105 -11.12 0.74 -16.57
CA VAL A 105 -11.53 -0.61 -16.14
C VAL A 105 -12.78 -0.54 -15.26
N LEU A 106 -12.82 0.33 -14.25
CA LEU A 106 -13.96 0.47 -13.35
C LEU A 106 -15.20 1.05 -14.05
N ILE A 107 -15.02 1.92 -15.04
CA ILE A 107 -16.13 2.37 -15.89
C ILE A 107 -16.70 1.18 -16.68
N SER A 108 -15.83 0.33 -17.24
CA SER A 108 -16.28 -0.83 -18.03
C SER A 108 -17.14 -1.81 -17.22
N PHE A 109 -16.98 -1.85 -15.88
CA PHE A 109 -17.82 -2.67 -15.00
C PHE A 109 -19.30 -2.28 -14.97
N LYS A 110 -19.66 -1.10 -15.48
CA LYS A 110 -21.08 -0.69 -15.64
C LYS A 110 -21.76 -1.47 -16.75
N ASP A 111 -21.04 -1.71 -17.85
CA ASP A 111 -21.56 -2.36 -19.05
C ASP A 111 -21.23 -3.85 -19.08
N LEU A 112 -20.00 -4.20 -18.68
CA LEU A 112 -19.45 -5.54 -18.65
C LEU A 112 -19.09 -5.93 -17.21
N LYS A 113 -19.90 -6.79 -16.59
CA LYS A 113 -19.67 -7.28 -15.23
C LYS A 113 -18.27 -7.92 -15.11
N GLY A 114 -17.60 -7.63 -14.00
CA GLY A 114 -16.34 -8.30 -13.67
C GLY A 114 -16.50 -9.81 -13.46
N GLU A 115 -15.37 -10.51 -13.33
CA GLU A 115 -15.32 -11.97 -13.24
C GLU A 115 -16.13 -12.50 -12.05
N TYR A 116 -15.98 -11.87 -10.88
CA TYR A 116 -16.62 -12.32 -9.65
C TYR A 116 -18.11 -12.00 -9.65
N LEU A 117 -18.50 -10.80 -10.09
CA LEU A 117 -19.90 -10.42 -10.22
C LEU A 117 -20.65 -11.26 -11.27
N THR A 118 -19.99 -11.66 -12.35
CA THR A 118 -20.54 -12.59 -13.34
C THR A 118 -20.82 -13.96 -12.71
N LYS A 119 -19.84 -14.52 -11.98
CA LYS A 119 -20.01 -15.78 -11.22
C LYS A 119 -21.14 -15.68 -10.20
N ALA A 120 -21.23 -14.57 -9.46
CA ALA A 120 -22.30 -14.32 -8.49
C ALA A 120 -23.69 -14.22 -9.16
N THR A 121 -23.78 -13.59 -10.34
CA THR A 121 -25.02 -13.49 -11.11
C THR A 121 -25.50 -14.88 -11.54
N ASN A 122 -24.62 -15.70 -12.13
CA ASN A 122 -24.98 -17.04 -12.58
C ASN A 122 -25.43 -17.91 -11.41
N ALA A 123 -24.68 -17.88 -10.29
CA ALA A 123 -25.03 -18.60 -9.07
C ALA A 123 -26.38 -18.15 -8.46
N THR A 124 -26.71 -16.86 -8.60
CA THR A 124 -28.02 -16.32 -8.17
C THR A 124 -29.16 -16.85 -9.03
N ASN A 125 -28.95 -16.97 -10.35
CA ASN A 125 -29.94 -17.55 -11.25
C ASN A 125 -30.16 -19.04 -10.93
N ASP A 126 -29.09 -19.77 -10.65
CA ASP A 126 -29.11 -21.19 -10.28
C ASP A 126 -29.56 -21.41 -8.82
N MET A 127 -29.74 -20.34 -8.04
CA MET A 127 -30.05 -20.34 -6.60
C MET A 127 -29.11 -21.22 -5.76
N THR A 128 -27.88 -21.42 -6.25
CA THR A 128 -26.86 -22.26 -5.62
C THR A 128 -25.47 -21.69 -5.85
N PHE A 129 -24.63 -21.70 -4.81
CA PHE A 129 -23.23 -21.28 -4.91
C PHE A 129 -22.36 -22.15 -4.02
N LYS A 130 -21.35 -22.81 -4.59
CA LYS A 130 -20.40 -23.69 -3.86
C LYS A 130 -21.11 -24.66 -2.92
N ASN A 131 -22.04 -25.44 -3.46
CA ASN A 131 -22.88 -26.42 -2.74
C ASN A 131 -23.82 -25.83 -1.67
N ILE A 132 -23.94 -24.50 -1.58
CA ILE A 132 -24.87 -23.83 -0.68
C ILE A 132 -26.09 -23.37 -1.46
N ARG A 133 -27.28 -23.81 -1.03
CA ARG A 133 -28.55 -23.25 -1.51
C ARG A 133 -28.71 -21.81 -1.00
N LEU A 134 -29.07 -20.92 -1.92
CA LEU A 134 -29.32 -19.52 -1.62
C LEU A 134 -30.77 -19.32 -1.18
N GLU A 135 -30.98 -18.35 -0.29
CA GLU A 135 -32.31 -17.99 0.24
C GLU A 135 -32.46 -16.46 0.21
N LYS A 136 -33.54 -15.96 -0.40
CA LYS A 136 -33.79 -14.51 -0.44
C LYS A 136 -33.93 -13.95 0.96
N ASN A 137 -33.30 -12.80 1.19
CA ASN A 137 -33.37 -12.12 2.47
C ASN A 137 -33.91 -10.71 2.27
N SER A 138 -35.19 -10.53 2.53
CA SER A 138 -35.91 -9.26 2.33
C SER A 138 -35.38 -8.08 3.15
N LYS A 139 -34.54 -8.34 4.16
CA LYS A 139 -33.90 -7.28 4.96
C LYS A 139 -32.63 -6.72 4.33
N LEU A 140 -32.08 -7.39 3.31
CA LEU A 140 -30.89 -6.96 2.61
C LEU A 140 -31.28 -6.22 1.34
N ILE A 141 -30.70 -5.05 1.17
CA ILE A 141 -30.85 -4.23 -0.02
C ILE A 141 -29.49 -4.26 -0.71
N ASN A 142 -29.48 -4.67 -1.98
CA ASN A 142 -28.27 -4.64 -2.78
C ASN A 142 -27.71 -3.23 -2.90
N ILE A 143 -26.39 -3.15 -3.00
CA ILE A 143 -25.73 -1.92 -3.39
C ILE A 143 -26.24 -1.53 -4.77
N ASN A 144 -26.53 -0.23 -4.98
CA ASN A 144 -26.72 0.25 -6.34
C ASN A 144 -25.38 0.21 -7.07
N HIS A 145 -25.17 -0.83 -7.89
CA HIS A 145 -23.89 -1.08 -8.56
C HIS A 145 -23.43 0.11 -9.41
N HIS A 146 -24.35 0.74 -10.16
CA HIS A 146 -24.04 1.88 -11.01
C HIS A 146 -23.63 3.11 -10.20
N GLN A 147 -24.36 3.41 -9.13
CA GLN A 147 -24.02 4.53 -8.26
C GLN A 147 -22.70 4.28 -7.54
N PHE A 148 -22.48 3.07 -7.02
CA PHE A 148 -21.24 2.69 -6.36
C PHE A 148 -20.02 2.83 -7.28
N LEU A 149 -20.10 2.29 -8.50
CA LEU A 149 -19.04 2.41 -9.50
C LEU A 149 -18.81 3.87 -9.91
N THR A 150 -19.88 4.66 -10.08
CA THR A 150 -19.77 6.10 -10.36
C THR A 150 -19.03 6.82 -9.25
N SER A 151 -19.46 6.66 -8.00
CA SER A 151 -18.78 7.27 -6.86
C SER A 151 -17.33 6.82 -6.72
N LEU A 152 -17.01 5.55 -7.01
CA LEU A 152 -15.64 5.06 -6.98
C LEU A 152 -14.78 5.72 -8.07
N VAL A 153 -15.30 5.82 -9.29
CA VAL A 153 -14.64 6.49 -10.42
C VAL A 153 -14.42 7.96 -10.12
N ASP A 154 -15.42 8.67 -9.62
CA ASP A 154 -15.33 10.09 -9.28
C ASP A 154 -14.27 10.33 -8.20
N ASN A 155 -14.20 9.44 -7.22
CA ASN A 155 -13.17 9.48 -6.18
C ASN A 155 -11.75 9.26 -6.73
N LEU A 156 -11.59 8.41 -7.75
CA LEU A 156 -10.29 8.23 -8.40
C LEU A 156 -9.92 9.43 -9.26
N LYS A 157 -10.88 9.97 -10.03
CA LYS A 157 -10.70 11.18 -10.83
C LYS A 157 -10.36 12.39 -9.97
N ALA A 158 -11.01 12.56 -8.83
CA ALA A 158 -10.69 13.64 -7.89
C ALA A 158 -9.26 13.59 -7.33
N ARG A 159 -8.56 12.44 -7.46
CA ARG A 159 -7.14 12.29 -7.09
C ARG A 159 -6.20 12.49 -8.29
N LEU A 160 -6.74 12.63 -9.48
CA LEU A 160 -5.98 13.01 -10.66
C LEU A 160 -5.70 14.50 -10.64
N LEU A 161 -4.63 14.85 -11.33
CA LEU A 161 -4.26 16.22 -11.64
C LEU A 161 -5.17 16.73 -12.78
N ASP A 162 -6.43 17.02 -12.43
CA ASP A 162 -7.52 17.30 -13.39
C ASP A 162 -7.82 18.81 -13.55
N ASN A 163 -7.09 19.70 -12.85
CA ASN A 163 -7.20 21.14 -13.13
C ASN A 163 -6.34 21.51 -14.35
N GLU A 164 -6.74 22.56 -15.08
CA GLU A 164 -6.07 22.97 -16.33
C GLU A 164 -4.57 23.24 -16.15
N GLN A 165 -4.18 23.78 -14.99
CA GLN A 165 -2.78 24.07 -14.70
C GLN A 165 -1.97 22.78 -14.51
N ASP A 166 -2.49 21.79 -13.81
CA ASP A 166 -1.80 20.54 -13.54
C ASP A 166 -1.76 19.65 -14.79
N LEU A 167 -2.81 19.68 -15.61
CA LEU A 167 -2.84 19.04 -16.93
C LEU A 167 -1.74 19.59 -17.84
N SER A 168 -1.51 20.92 -17.84
CA SER A 168 -0.44 21.52 -18.63
C SER A 168 0.95 21.05 -18.19
N ILE A 169 1.17 20.87 -16.89
CA ILE A 169 2.44 20.37 -16.34
C ILE A 169 2.64 18.92 -16.70
N LEU A 170 1.61 18.08 -16.60
CA LEU A 170 1.68 16.68 -16.97
C LEU A 170 1.98 16.49 -18.45
N GLN A 171 1.33 17.28 -19.31
CA GLN A 171 1.61 17.29 -20.75
C GLN A 171 3.05 17.70 -21.03
N ASP A 172 3.55 18.74 -20.34
CA ASP A 172 4.94 19.14 -20.47
C ASP A 172 5.90 18.05 -19.99
N MET A 173 5.59 17.36 -18.89
CA MET A 173 6.41 16.28 -18.34
C MET A 173 6.42 15.03 -19.22
N GLN A 174 5.36 14.76 -19.99
CA GLN A 174 5.30 13.61 -20.92
C GLN A 174 6.45 13.62 -21.93
N ILE A 175 7.04 14.78 -22.22
CA ILE A 175 8.19 14.89 -23.11
C ILE A 175 9.41 14.08 -22.65
N ILE A 176 9.46 13.69 -21.37
CA ILE A 176 10.54 12.88 -20.78
C ILE A 176 10.34 11.38 -21.09
N ASP A 177 9.13 10.96 -21.48
CA ASP A 177 8.85 9.56 -21.82
C ASP A 177 9.32 9.24 -23.25
N VAL A 178 10.56 8.77 -23.36
CA VAL A 178 11.21 8.39 -24.63
C VAL A 178 10.41 7.33 -25.40
N SER A 179 9.61 6.50 -24.71
CA SER A 179 8.83 5.45 -25.35
C SER A 179 7.70 5.98 -26.25
N GLU A 180 7.29 7.23 -26.05
CA GLU A 180 6.25 7.92 -26.81
C GLU A 180 6.81 8.82 -27.92
N TRP A 181 8.14 8.87 -28.10
CA TRP A 181 8.77 9.74 -29.09
C TRP A 181 8.57 9.21 -30.52
N PRO A 182 8.42 10.11 -31.52
CA PRO A 182 8.41 9.71 -32.92
C PRO A 182 9.68 8.94 -33.32
N LYS A 183 9.53 7.97 -34.22
CA LYS A 183 10.69 7.32 -34.84
C LYS A 183 11.52 8.35 -35.63
N ASP A 184 12.84 8.19 -35.60
CA ASP A 184 13.80 9.06 -36.31
C ASP A 184 13.77 10.54 -35.87
N ILE A 185 13.35 10.82 -34.64
CA ILE A 185 13.27 12.19 -34.09
C ILE A 185 14.63 12.91 -34.10
N ASN A 186 15.73 12.17 -33.96
CA ASN A 186 17.10 12.67 -34.03
C ASN A 186 17.43 13.32 -35.38
N TYR A 187 16.90 12.77 -36.48
CA TYR A 187 17.08 13.34 -37.82
C TYR A 187 16.03 14.40 -38.16
N ASN A 188 14.82 14.23 -37.63
CA ASN A 188 13.66 15.05 -38.04
C ASN A 188 13.53 16.35 -37.25
N ASN A 189 13.88 16.36 -35.96
CA ASN A 189 13.74 17.56 -35.12
C ASN A 189 14.56 17.48 -33.82
N ILE A 190 15.83 17.90 -33.88
CA ILE A 190 16.70 18.03 -32.69
C ILE A 190 16.14 18.99 -31.62
N ARG A 191 15.18 19.86 -31.98
CA ARG A 191 14.56 20.84 -31.09
C ARG A 191 13.20 20.38 -30.54
N TYR A 192 12.84 19.10 -30.75
CA TYR A 192 11.65 18.50 -30.18
C TYR A 192 11.61 18.73 -28.66
N GLY A 193 10.43 19.00 -28.10
CA GLY A 193 10.27 19.17 -26.66
C GLY A 193 10.84 20.44 -26.02
N GLU A 194 11.52 21.32 -26.78
CA GLU A 194 12.16 22.50 -26.21
C GLU A 194 11.18 23.46 -25.52
N TYR A 195 9.95 23.57 -26.01
CA TYR A 195 8.96 24.49 -25.45
C TYR A 195 8.46 23.97 -24.10
N GLU A 196 8.21 22.67 -24.01
CA GLU A 196 7.82 21.93 -22.81
C GLU A 196 8.91 22.07 -21.75
N ILE A 197 10.17 21.77 -22.10
CA ILE A 197 11.32 21.94 -21.21
C ILE A 197 11.44 23.40 -20.74
N LYS A 198 11.25 24.39 -21.63
CA LYS A 198 11.29 25.82 -21.25
C LYS A 198 10.19 26.18 -20.25
N ARG A 199 8.97 25.68 -20.44
CA ARG A 199 7.84 25.91 -19.52
C ARG A 199 8.12 25.29 -18.16
N LEU A 200 8.62 24.05 -18.11
CA LEU A 200 8.99 23.36 -16.88
C LEU A 200 10.14 24.08 -16.16
N CYS A 201 11.22 24.42 -16.85
CA CYS A 201 12.34 25.15 -16.27
C CYS A 201 11.90 26.51 -15.69
N LYS A 202 11.03 27.24 -16.41
CA LYS A 202 10.46 28.50 -15.90
C LYS A 202 9.61 28.28 -14.65
N ARG A 203 8.78 27.24 -14.62
CA ARG A 203 7.89 26.96 -13.48
C ARG A 203 8.67 26.54 -12.24
N PHE A 204 9.67 25.68 -12.40
CA PHE A 204 10.43 25.10 -11.28
C PHE A 204 11.74 25.82 -10.99
N GLN A 205 12.02 26.93 -11.68
CA GLN A 205 13.22 27.75 -11.49
C GLN A 205 14.52 26.95 -11.68
N VAL A 206 14.57 26.09 -12.72
CA VAL A 206 15.75 25.29 -13.09
C VAL A 206 16.49 25.96 -14.25
N ASN A 207 17.81 25.73 -14.34
CA ASN A 207 18.62 26.25 -15.45
C ASN A 207 18.10 25.73 -16.81
N LYS A 208 17.45 26.64 -17.55
CA LYS A 208 16.90 26.37 -18.88
C LYS A 208 17.96 25.96 -19.90
N ASN A 209 19.14 26.57 -19.87
CA ASN A 209 20.16 26.34 -20.90
C ASN A 209 20.74 24.94 -20.77
N ASP A 210 21.04 24.53 -19.53
CA ASP A 210 21.55 23.19 -19.24
C ASP A 210 20.51 22.12 -19.56
N ALA A 211 19.24 22.35 -19.18
CA ALA A 211 18.16 21.43 -19.51
C ALA A 211 17.95 21.29 -21.03
N ILE A 212 17.93 22.38 -21.80
CA ILE A 212 17.77 22.31 -23.26
C ILE A 212 18.96 21.58 -23.91
N ASN A 213 20.19 21.93 -23.53
CA ASN A 213 21.38 21.31 -24.09
C ASN A 213 21.46 19.82 -23.75
N GLY A 214 21.11 19.45 -22.52
CA GLY A 214 21.00 18.06 -22.11
C GLY A 214 19.90 17.31 -22.87
N PHE A 215 18.76 17.95 -23.10
CA PHE A 215 17.65 17.32 -23.83
C PHE A 215 18.02 17.02 -25.28
N ARG A 216 18.71 17.94 -25.95
CA ARG A 216 19.23 17.74 -27.32
C ARG A 216 20.20 16.56 -27.39
N GLN A 217 21.08 16.39 -26.40
CA GLN A 217 21.98 15.23 -26.34
C GLN A 217 21.22 13.89 -26.25
N ILE A 218 20.08 13.86 -25.56
CA ILE A 218 19.22 12.66 -25.47
C ILE A 218 18.47 12.41 -26.78
N ILE A 219 18.07 13.49 -27.48
CA ILE A 219 17.50 13.38 -28.81
C ILE A 219 18.53 12.80 -29.79
N ASP A 220 19.77 13.29 -29.75
CA ASP A 220 20.86 12.80 -30.60
C ASP A 220 21.22 11.34 -30.30
N ASP A 221 21.27 10.96 -29.02
CA ASP A 221 21.56 9.62 -28.54
C ASP A 221 20.64 9.22 -27.37
N GLN A 222 19.61 8.44 -27.69
CA GLN A 222 18.62 7.96 -26.72
C GLN A 222 19.17 6.96 -25.69
N THR A 223 20.42 6.50 -25.86
CA THR A 223 21.09 5.65 -24.85
C THR A 223 21.65 6.47 -23.69
N VAL A 224 21.76 7.80 -23.85
CA VAL A 224 22.28 8.71 -22.83
C VAL A 224 21.26 8.89 -21.70
N SER A 225 21.74 8.78 -20.46
CA SER A 225 20.90 8.98 -19.28
C SER A 225 20.60 10.46 -19.04
N PHE A 226 19.31 10.78 -18.83
CA PHE A 226 18.84 12.09 -18.37
C PHE A 226 19.64 12.63 -17.17
N LYS A 227 19.95 11.77 -16.19
CA LYS A 227 20.70 12.14 -14.98
C LYS A 227 22.09 12.69 -15.29
N LYS A 228 22.72 12.23 -16.38
CA LYS A 228 24.08 12.64 -16.76
C LYS A 228 24.11 14.02 -17.42
N VAL A 229 23.15 14.30 -18.29
CA VAL A 229 23.19 15.48 -19.17
C VAL A 229 22.29 16.63 -18.71
N MET A 230 21.32 16.35 -17.83
CA MET A 230 20.46 17.36 -17.20
C MET A 230 20.15 17.03 -15.74
N PRO A 231 21.16 16.93 -14.86
CA PRO A 231 21.01 16.40 -13.50
C PRO A 231 20.01 17.16 -12.65
N GLU A 232 20.02 18.49 -12.68
CA GLU A 232 19.11 19.32 -11.87
C GLU A 232 17.65 19.08 -12.25
N PHE A 233 17.37 19.14 -13.55
CA PHE A 233 16.04 18.90 -14.08
C PHE A 233 15.57 17.46 -13.82
N TYR A 234 16.45 16.49 -14.05
CA TYR A 234 16.14 15.08 -13.78
C TYR A 234 15.81 14.87 -12.29
N ASN A 235 16.64 15.38 -11.37
CA ASN A 235 16.41 15.25 -9.94
C ASN A 235 15.08 15.89 -9.51
N LEU A 236 14.74 17.05 -10.06
CA LEU A 236 13.45 17.69 -9.82
C LEU A 236 12.27 16.78 -10.22
N ILE A 237 12.32 16.18 -11.41
CA ILE A 237 11.23 15.30 -11.87
C ILE A 237 11.12 14.04 -11.00
N GLN A 238 12.23 13.55 -10.47
CA GLN A 238 12.24 12.39 -9.57
C GLN A 238 11.77 12.69 -8.14
N THR A 239 11.61 13.96 -7.74
CA THR A 239 11.18 14.32 -6.37
C THR A 239 9.67 14.47 -6.22
N PHE A 240 8.89 14.39 -7.31
CA PHE A 240 7.44 14.50 -7.22
C PHE A 240 6.84 13.30 -6.46
N PRO A 241 6.20 13.53 -5.30
CA PRO A 241 5.59 12.46 -4.54
C PRO A 241 4.36 11.95 -5.28
N CYS A 242 4.37 10.68 -5.69
CA CYS A 242 3.23 10.04 -6.34
C CYS A 242 2.26 9.42 -5.34
N SER A 243 2.71 9.15 -4.12
CA SER A 243 1.91 8.57 -3.05
C SER A 243 2.51 8.82 -1.67
N THR A 244 1.73 8.58 -0.62
CA THR A 244 2.18 8.61 0.78
C THR A 244 2.92 7.34 1.21
N ALA A 245 3.24 6.44 0.29
CA ALA A 245 3.79 5.12 0.61
C ALA A 245 5.13 5.21 1.38
N GLU A 246 6.02 6.14 1.02
CA GLU A 246 7.27 6.34 1.78
C GLU A 246 7.01 6.88 3.18
N CYS A 247 6.03 7.77 3.37
CA CYS A 247 5.63 8.24 4.69
C CYS A 247 5.13 7.07 5.55
N GLU A 248 4.29 6.20 5.00
CA GLU A 248 3.73 5.04 5.70
C GLU A 248 4.80 3.99 6.04
N ARG A 249 5.78 3.78 5.15
CA ARG A 249 6.99 2.99 5.45
C ARG A 249 7.77 3.60 6.61
N GLY A 250 7.95 4.92 6.62
CA GLY A 250 8.59 5.67 7.70
C GLY A 250 7.88 5.50 9.04
N PHE A 251 6.55 5.63 9.07
CA PHE A 251 5.77 5.37 10.29
C PHE A 251 5.86 3.91 10.76
N SER A 252 5.85 2.96 9.83
CA SER A 252 6.01 1.54 10.16
C SER A 252 7.38 1.26 10.76
N LEU A 253 8.44 1.84 10.18
CA LEU A 253 9.79 1.77 10.71
C LEU A 253 9.90 2.43 12.09
N MET A 254 9.27 3.60 12.27
CA MET A 254 9.20 4.29 13.56
C MET A 254 8.57 3.40 14.62
N ASN A 255 7.46 2.72 14.32
CA ASN A 255 6.80 1.80 15.24
C ASN A 255 7.67 0.58 15.59
N ASN A 256 8.50 0.11 14.65
CA ASN A 256 9.46 -0.96 14.91
C ASN A 256 10.62 -0.50 15.82
N ILE A 257 11.02 0.76 15.71
CA ILE A 257 12.08 1.34 16.55
C ILE A 257 11.54 1.71 17.94
N CYS A 258 10.40 2.40 17.99
CA CYS A 258 9.70 2.84 19.21
C CYS A 258 8.83 1.72 19.78
N THR A 259 9.49 0.70 20.33
CA THR A 259 8.78 -0.35 21.08
C THR A 259 8.48 0.10 22.51
N LYS A 260 7.51 -0.58 23.15
CA LYS A 260 7.17 -0.34 24.57
C LYS A 260 8.37 -0.48 25.52
N LEU A 261 9.39 -1.25 25.13
CA LEU A 261 10.61 -1.48 25.92
C LEU A 261 11.66 -0.37 25.74
N ARG A 262 11.51 0.51 24.73
CA ARG A 262 12.41 1.63 24.44
C ARG A 262 11.77 2.98 24.82
N SER A 263 11.23 3.06 26.04
CA SER A 263 10.49 4.23 26.54
C SER A 263 11.34 5.49 26.77
N THR A 264 12.68 5.37 26.72
CA THR A 264 13.64 6.46 26.96
C THR A 264 14.27 7.02 25.68
N LEU A 265 13.81 6.57 24.51
CA LEU A 265 14.37 7.01 23.23
C LEU A 265 14.03 8.49 22.99
N THR A 266 15.03 9.36 23.01
CA THR A 266 14.84 10.77 22.65
C THR A 266 14.53 10.91 21.15
N ILE A 267 13.91 12.03 20.76
CA ILE A 267 13.61 12.35 19.36
C ILE A 267 14.88 12.31 18.50
N LYS A 268 16.02 12.80 19.03
CA LYS A 268 17.31 12.77 18.32
C LYS A 268 17.74 11.34 18.01
N HIS A 269 17.69 10.43 19.00
CA HIS A 269 18.04 9.03 18.78
C HIS A 269 17.08 8.34 17.81
N LEU A 270 15.77 8.61 17.93
CA LEU A 270 14.78 8.07 17.00
C LEU A 270 15.05 8.52 15.57
N ALA A 271 15.28 9.82 15.36
CA ALA A 271 15.57 10.37 14.05
C ALA A 271 16.84 9.75 13.44
N SER A 272 17.92 9.62 14.24
CA SER A 272 19.16 8.95 13.80
C SER A 272 18.94 7.48 13.43
N LEU A 273 18.20 6.73 14.25
CA LEU A 273 17.89 5.32 13.96
C LEU A 273 17.03 5.17 12.72
N MET A 274 16.01 6.02 12.54
CA MET A 274 15.20 6.04 11.32
C MET A 274 16.05 6.36 10.10
N PHE A 275 16.91 7.38 10.18
CA PHE A 275 17.81 7.75 9.08
C PHE A 275 18.72 6.59 8.67
N LEU A 276 19.34 5.91 9.64
CA LEU A 276 20.19 4.74 9.39
C LEU A 276 19.41 3.57 8.78
N ASN A 277 18.19 3.30 9.24
CA ASN A 277 17.40 2.20 8.69
C ASN A 277 16.85 2.50 7.28
N VAL A 278 16.66 3.78 6.94
CA VAL A 278 16.16 4.19 5.61
C VAL A 278 17.29 4.30 4.59
N ASN A 279 18.44 4.87 4.99
CA ASN A 279 19.52 5.26 4.08
C ASN A 279 20.84 4.54 4.34
N GLY A 280 20.94 3.74 5.39
CA GLY A 280 22.16 2.99 5.71
C GLY A 280 22.48 1.95 4.64
N PRO A 281 23.78 1.63 4.43
CA PRO A 281 24.17 0.63 3.47
C PRO A 281 23.64 -0.75 3.87
N PRO A 282 23.50 -1.67 2.89
CA PRO A 282 23.28 -3.09 3.15
C PRO A 282 24.29 -3.65 4.16
N LEU A 283 23.89 -4.66 4.94
CA LEU A 283 24.76 -5.23 5.99
C LEU A 283 26.06 -5.84 5.44
N ASP A 284 26.02 -6.32 4.21
CA ASP A 284 27.15 -6.86 3.45
C ASP A 284 28.12 -5.78 2.96
N GLU A 285 27.65 -4.54 2.78
CA GLU A 285 28.48 -3.38 2.43
C GLU A 285 28.86 -2.53 3.65
N TRP A 286 28.33 -2.85 4.83
CA TRP A 286 28.59 -2.09 6.05
C TRP A 286 29.95 -2.47 6.66
N GLU A 287 30.91 -1.55 6.61
CA GLU A 287 32.20 -1.71 7.30
C GLU A 287 32.07 -1.50 8.83
N LEU A 288 31.85 -2.58 9.57
CA LEU A 288 31.67 -2.56 11.03
C LEU A 288 32.94 -2.12 11.78
N THR A 289 34.12 -2.44 11.25
CA THR A 289 35.40 -2.39 11.97
C THR A 289 35.73 -0.99 12.50
N ASN A 290 35.45 0.05 11.72
CA ASN A 290 35.73 1.44 12.10
C ASN A 290 34.85 1.89 13.28
N TYR A 291 33.57 1.52 13.26
CA TYR A 291 32.61 1.86 14.31
C TYR A 291 32.88 1.07 15.60
N VAL A 292 33.15 -0.24 15.48
CA VAL A 292 33.46 -1.09 16.64
C VAL A 292 34.75 -0.62 17.30
N SER A 293 35.79 -0.33 16.51
CA SER A 293 37.07 0.17 17.04
C SER A 293 36.90 1.52 17.75
N SER A 294 36.18 2.47 17.15
CA SER A 294 35.87 3.76 17.78
C SER A 294 35.02 3.62 19.04
N TRP A 295 34.04 2.70 19.03
CA TRP A 295 33.22 2.41 20.21
C TRP A 295 34.07 1.82 21.34
N LEU A 296 34.93 0.84 21.06
CA LEU A 296 35.82 0.21 22.04
C LEU A 296 36.85 1.19 22.63
N VAL A 297 37.29 2.19 21.86
CA VAL A 297 38.18 3.25 22.36
C VAL A 297 37.44 4.17 23.33
N ASN A 298 36.19 4.52 23.03
CA ASN A 298 35.42 5.52 23.76
C ASN A 298 34.53 4.96 24.87
N HIS A 299 34.18 3.67 24.79
CA HIS A 299 33.28 2.99 25.70
C HIS A 299 34.00 1.81 26.35
N LYS A 300 33.84 1.76 27.66
CA LYS A 300 34.50 0.79 28.50
C LYS A 300 33.66 -0.47 28.59
N THR A 301 34.31 -1.62 28.69
CA THR A 301 33.62 -2.89 28.93
C THR A 301 32.90 -2.84 30.27
N ALA A 302 31.82 -3.62 30.43
CA ALA A 302 31.09 -3.69 31.71
C ALA A 302 31.98 -4.15 32.88
N GLU A 303 33.12 -4.74 32.58
CA GLU A 303 34.15 -5.21 33.53
C GLU A 303 35.25 -4.16 33.80
N ASP A 304 35.25 -3.03 33.09
CA ASP A 304 36.23 -1.97 33.33
C ASP A 304 35.98 -1.31 34.69
N THR A 305 37.01 -1.37 35.52
CA THR A 305 37.09 -0.81 36.88
C THR A 305 36.78 0.69 36.99
N ARG A 306 36.84 1.45 35.89
CA ARG A 306 36.57 2.90 35.85
C ARG A 306 35.12 3.25 35.50
N THR A 307 34.30 2.26 35.19
CA THR A 307 32.84 2.42 35.03
C THR A 307 32.20 2.34 36.41
N LYS A 308 31.28 3.24 36.76
CA LYS A 308 30.50 3.11 38.00
C LYS A 308 29.79 1.75 37.95
N LYS A 309 30.23 0.78 38.77
CA LYS A 309 29.42 -0.41 39.04
C LYS A 309 28.06 0.10 39.47
N ASN A 310 27.01 -0.28 38.74
CA ASN A 310 25.66 -0.05 39.20
C ASN A 310 25.63 -0.69 40.59
N VAL A 311 25.39 0.12 41.64
CA VAL A 311 25.23 -0.42 42.98
C VAL A 311 24.02 -1.33 42.84
N ASN A 312 24.27 -2.63 42.79
CA ASN A 312 23.23 -3.63 42.91
C ASN A 312 22.47 -3.24 44.17
N ARG A 313 21.21 -2.82 44.00
CA ARG A 313 20.27 -2.83 45.12
C ARG A 313 20.39 -4.22 45.73
N GLU A 314 20.59 -4.27 47.04
CA GLU A 314 20.81 -5.51 47.76
C GLU A 314 19.80 -6.56 47.31
N PRO A 315 20.26 -7.79 47.02
CA PRO A 315 19.35 -8.85 46.63
C PRO A 315 18.41 -9.12 47.80
N GLU A 316 17.11 -8.90 47.59
CA GLU A 316 16.05 -9.38 48.50
C GLU A 316 16.35 -10.82 48.91
N THR A 317 16.55 -11.01 50.20
CA THR A 317 17.00 -12.26 50.79
C THR A 317 16.03 -13.39 50.48
N ARG A 318 16.59 -14.54 50.11
CA ARG A 318 15.92 -15.79 49.69
C ARG A 318 14.91 -16.36 50.71
N GLU A 319 14.88 -15.81 51.92
CA GLU A 319 13.92 -16.16 52.98
C GLU A 319 12.54 -15.53 52.77
N GLU A 320 12.46 -14.33 52.18
CA GLU A 320 11.18 -13.64 51.95
C GLU A 320 10.30 -14.34 50.89
N LYS A 321 10.90 -15.15 50.01
CA LYS A 321 10.17 -15.89 48.96
C LYS A 321 9.71 -17.28 49.40
N LYS A 322 10.21 -17.83 50.52
CA LYS A 322 9.80 -19.17 51.00
C LYS A 322 8.38 -19.20 51.56
N SER A 323 7.89 -18.11 52.13
CA SER A 323 6.52 -17.96 52.64
C SER A 323 5.49 -17.87 51.51
N LEU A 324 5.86 -17.27 50.37
CA LEU A 324 4.98 -17.15 49.19
C LEU A 324 4.80 -18.48 48.43
N TRP A 325 5.74 -19.41 48.53
CA TRP A 325 5.66 -20.72 47.86
C TRP A 325 4.86 -21.78 48.63
N LYS A 326 4.38 -21.48 49.84
CA LYS A 326 3.51 -22.38 50.63
C LYS A 326 2.02 -22.10 50.42
N ILE A 327 1.66 -21.09 49.64
CA ILE A 327 0.27 -20.68 49.34
C ILE A 327 -0.08 -20.97 47.87
N LEU A 328 0.89 -21.46 47.08
CA LEU A 328 0.63 -22.28 45.90
C LEU A 328 0.69 -23.75 46.32
#